data_AF-A0A9D6WID2-F1
#
_entry.id   AF-A0A9D6WID2-F1
#
_cell.length_a   1.000
_cell.length_b   1.000
_cell.length_c   1.000
_cell.angle_alpha   90.00
_cell.angle_beta   90.00
_cell.angle_gamma   90.00
#
_symmetry.space_group_name_H-M   'P 1'
#
loop_
_entity.id
_entity.type
_entity.pdbx_description
1 polymer ?
#
loop_
_entity_poly.entity_id
_entity_poly.type
_entity_poly.pdbx_seq_one_letter_code
_entity_poly.pdbx_strand_id
1 'polypeptide(L)'
;MILESNFAKFLQEIRLQENHREALQTGHNTLRDRLRADQDLKSVIVSDFLQGSYRRDTSVRPHGDARADVDIVVVTNLKERKVGGDGGYTPAQAINIFKPFVEKHYKGKYRIQGRSIGIELSYVELDLVITSAPTEAQARFLASEAVTTNFNLSDAPDWRLHEAWLSPDKRTSAALSKLYEAERGEEWKMEPLRIPDRDANIWEDTHPLEQIRWTRDKNSRCNKHFVNVVKAIKWWRLEKHPEPERPKGFPLERLVGECCPDNIGSVAEGIKKTLTEIVLKYREDVDNGRNPVLPDYGVPSHDVFARITVEDFAKFFEQTENAALLAAQAYESTDPAESGKLWQKLLGDKFPKPSNGGGKTSGGFTERIAPTIPGSTRFA
;
A
#
# COMPACT_ATOMS: atom_id res chain seq x y z
N MET A 1 -16.69 22.19 -8.86
CA MET A 1 -15.33 22.67 -9.24
C MET A 1 -14.29 21.80 -8.55
N ILE A 2 -13.18 21.41 -9.19
CA ILE A 2 -12.18 20.54 -8.55
C ILE A 2 -11.17 21.39 -7.77
N LEU A 3 -11.06 21.18 -6.46
CA LEU A 3 -10.12 21.88 -5.57
C LEU A 3 -8.71 21.25 -5.62
N GLU A 4 -8.08 21.26 -6.79
CA GLU A 4 -6.83 20.52 -7.05
C GLU A 4 -5.70 20.82 -6.05
N SER A 5 -5.47 22.11 -5.76
CA SER A 5 -4.44 22.53 -4.80
C SER A 5 -4.75 22.07 -3.37
N ASN A 6 -6.03 22.07 -2.97
CA ASN A 6 -6.44 21.57 -1.66
C ASN A 6 -6.22 20.07 -1.55
N PHE A 7 -6.56 19.31 -2.60
CA PHE A 7 -6.32 17.87 -2.65
C PHE A 7 -4.83 17.54 -2.66
N ALA A 8 -3.99 18.29 -3.38
CA ALA A 8 -2.54 18.10 -3.35
C ALA A 8 -1.99 18.29 -1.92
N LYS A 9 -2.40 19.35 -1.23
CA LYS A 9 -2.00 19.61 0.16
C LYS A 9 -2.53 18.54 1.13
N PHE A 10 -3.78 18.12 0.98
CA PHE A 10 -4.35 17.02 1.75
C PHE A 10 -3.55 15.73 1.59
N LEU A 11 -3.24 15.34 0.34
CA LEU A 11 -2.47 14.14 0.06
C LEU A 11 -1.06 14.20 0.66
N GLN A 12 -0.41 15.37 0.65
CA GLN A 12 0.87 15.57 1.32
C GLN A 12 0.77 15.32 2.82
N GLU A 13 -0.29 15.81 3.49
CA GLU A 13 -0.49 15.67 4.93
C GLU A 13 -0.77 14.24 5.39
N ILE A 14 -1.48 13.44 4.58
CA ILE A 14 -1.88 12.06 4.93
C ILE A 14 -0.88 11.00 4.46
N ARG A 15 0.16 11.39 3.73
CA ARG A 15 1.24 10.49 3.29
C ARG A 15 2.27 10.28 4.39
N LEU A 16 3.03 9.19 4.26
CA LEU A 16 4.26 9.02 5.03
C LEU A 16 5.19 10.20 4.77
N GLN A 17 5.48 10.94 5.83
CA GLN A 17 6.48 12.02 5.84
C GLN A 17 7.89 11.44 5.81
N GLU A 18 8.88 12.27 5.51
CA GLU A 18 10.29 11.90 5.37
C GLU A 18 10.80 11.08 6.56
N ASN A 19 10.60 11.55 7.79
CA ASN A 19 11.00 10.83 9.00
C ASN A 19 10.38 9.41 9.12
N HIS A 20 9.15 9.21 8.66
CA HIS A 20 8.52 7.88 8.65
C HIS A 20 9.15 6.98 7.58
N ARG A 21 9.49 7.54 6.40
CA ARG A 21 10.13 6.80 5.32
C ARG A 21 11.54 6.37 5.71
N GLU A 22 12.31 7.25 6.33
CA GLU A 22 13.63 6.94 6.88
C GLU A 22 13.54 5.83 7.94
N ALA A 23 12.60 5.96 8.88
CA ALA A 23 12.35 4.94 9.91
C ALA A 23 12.03 3.55 9.32
N LEU A 24 11.15 3.50 8.31
CA LEU A 24 10.82 2.26 7.58
C LEU A 24 12.05 1.69 6.87
N GLN A 25 12.79 2.54 6.15
CA GLN A 25 14.01 2.16 5.44
C GLN A 25 15.08 1.61 6.38
N THR A 26 15.36 2.30 7.47
CA THR A 26 16.28 1.83 8.51
C THR A 26 15.82 0.49 9.08
N GLY A 27 14.53 0.36 9.40
CA GLY A 27 13.94 -0.84 9.97
C GLY A 27 14.11 -2.06 9.05
N HIS A 28 13.61 -1.98 7.81
CA HIS A 28 13.65 -3.11 6.90
C HIS A 28 15.07 -3.42 6.43
N ASN A 29 15.93 -2.43 6.15
CA ASN A 29 17.32 -2.70 5.75
C ASN A 29 18.09 -3.39 6.88
N THR A 30 17.94 -2.91 8.12
CA THR A 30 18.60 -3.54 9.28
C THR A 30 18.15 -4.99 9.46
N LEU A 31 16.85 -5.28 9.33
CA LEU A 31 16.33 -6.65 9.45
C LEU A 31 16.86 -7.55 8.33
N ARG A 32 16.80 -7.09 7.08
CA ARG A 32 17.29 -7.82 5.89
C ARG A 32 18.79 -8.11 5.99
N ASP A 33 19.60 -7.14 6.43
CA ASP A 33 21.04 -7.31 6.60
C ASP A 33 21.38 -8.30 7.71
N ARG A 34 20.66 -8.25 8.84
CA ARG A 34 20.82 -9.23 9.92
C ARG A 34 20.45 -10.64 9.47
N LEU A 35 19.36 -10.82 8.72
CA LEU A 35 18.95 -12.12 8.17
C LEU A 35 20.02 -12.71 7.26
N ARG A 36 20.62 -11.89 6.38
CA ARG A 36 21.70 -12.31 5.47
C ARG A 36 23.00 -12.66 6.19
N ALA A 37 23.30 -11.97 7.29
CA ALA A 37 24.51 -12.21 8.08
C ALA A 37 24.39 -13.39 9.06
N ASP A 38 23.16 -13.85 9.34
CA ASP A 38 22.90 -14.92 10.30
C ASP A 38 23.38 -16.29 9.76
N GLN A 39 24.23 -16.96 10.53
CA GLN A 39 24.92 -18.17 10.07
C GLN A 39 23.99 -19.38 9.93
N ASP A 40 22.92 -19.43 10.71
CA ASP A 40 21.96 -20.53 10.70
C ASP A 40 20.93 -20.30 9.58
N LEU A 41 20.48 -19.05 9.40
CA LEU A 41 19.46 -18.72 8.41
C LEU A 41 20.00 -18.51 6.99
N LYS A 42 21.27 -18.13 6.79
CA LYS A 42 21.83 -17.92 5.44
C LYS A 42 21.70 -19.13 4.51
N SER A 43 21.68 -20.35 5.09
CA SER A 43 21.53 -21.61 4.35
C SER A 43 20.07 -21.97 4.07
N VAL A 44 19.15 -21.33 4.78
CA VAL A 44 17.70 -21.53 4.70
C VAL A 44 17.05 -20.51 3.77
N ILE A 45 17.52 -19.26 3.81
CA ILE A 45 16.97 -18.14 3.05
C ILE A 45 17.51 -18.16 1.62
N VAL A 46 16.59 -18.16 0.66
CA VAL A 46 16.86 -18.10 -0.79
C VAL A 46 16.86 -16.65 -1.28
N SER A 47 15.86 -15.87 -0.87
CA SER A 47 15.69 -14.46 -1.23
C SER A 47 14.77 -13.79 -0.21
N ASP A 48 14.62 -12.48 -0.32
CA ASP A 48 13.73 -11.70 0.52
C ASP A 48 13.26 -10.42 -0.22
N PHE A 49 12.03 -9.98 0.02
CA PHE A 49 11.46 -8.82 -0.64
C PHE A 49 10.40 -8.09 0.19
N LEU A 50 10.18 -6.81 -0.11
CA LEU A 50 9.16 -5.99 0.53
C LEU A 50 7.77 -6.29 -0.07
N GLN A 51 6.75 -6.30 0.78
CA GLN A 51 5.35 -6.41 0.34
C GLN A 51 4.46 -5.38 1.05
N GLY A 52 3.15 -5.60 0.99
CA GLY A 52 2.20 -4.87 1.81
C GLY A 52 1.95 -3.43 1.35
N SER A 53 1.33 -2.66 2.23
CA SER A 53 0.89 -1.31 1.89
C SER A 53 2.06 -0.34 1.62
N TYR A 54 3.22 -0.59 2.24
CA TYR A 54 4.44 0.17 2.00
C TYR A 54 4.91 0.00 0.56
N ARG A 55 5.06 -1.26 0.10
CA ARG A 55 5.55 -1.56 -1.25
C ARG A 55 4.60 -1.10 -2.36
N ARG A 56 3.29 -1.08 -2.09
CA ARG A 56 2.24 -0.60 -3.02
C ARG A 56 2.03 0.92 -2.98
N ASP A 57 2.74 1.65 -2.13
CA ASP A 57 2.47 3.06 -1.80
C ASP A 57 1.01 3.31 -1.37
N THR A 58 0.39 2.41 -0.61
CA THR A 58 -0.97 2.61 -0.06
C THR A 58 -0.98 2.84 1.45
N SER A 59 0.18 2.87 2.10
CA SER A 59 0.30 3.30 3.51
C SER A 59 -0.13 4.75 3.69
N VAL A 60 -0.85 5.03 4.77
CA VAL A 60 -1.18 6.38 5.20
C VAL A 60 -0.29 6.77 6.38
N ARG A 61 -0.23 8.06 6.68
CA ARG A 61 0.43 8.57 7.87
C ARG A 61 -0.11 7.86 9.13
N PRO A 62 0.75 7.43 10.06
CA PRO A 62 0.29 6.89 11.34
C PRO A 62 -0.51 7.93 12.13
N HIS A 63 -1.51 7.47 12.88
CA HIS A 63 -2.38 8.32 13.71
C HIS A 63 -2.15 8.00 15.19
N GLY A 64 -2.07 9.03 16.04
CA GLY A 64 -1.74 8.87 17.46
C GLY A 64 -0.36 8.25 17.67
N ASP A 65 -0.27 7.26 18.56
CA ASP A 65 0.96 6.53 18.90
C ASP A 65 1.26 5.36 17.95
N ALA A 66 0.46 5.16 16.91
CA ALA A 66 0.68 4.11 15.92
C ALA A 66 1.98 4.36 15.15
N ARG A 67 2.60 3.27 14.69
CA ARG A 67 3.78 3.30 13.83
C ARG A 67 3.42 2.91 12.41
N ALA A 68 4.30 3.27 11.49
CA ALA A 68 4.20 2.74 10.14
C ALA A 68 4.70 1.29 10.12
N ASP A 69 4.06 0.49 9.28
CA ASP A 69 4.29 -0.93 9.09
C ASP A 69 5.05 -1.21 7.78
N VAL A 70 5.94 -2.18 7.81
CA VAL A 70 6.53 -2.77 6.60
C VAL A 70 6.58 -4.28 6.70
N ASP A 71 6.01 -4.93 5.70
CA ASP A 71 6.02 -6.37 5.55
C ASP A 71 7.21 -6.83 4.70
N ILE A 72 7.93 -7.84 5.18
CA ILE A 72 9.07 -8.45 4.51
C ILE A 72 8.78 -9.94 4.33
N VAL A 73 8.72 -10.38 3.07
CA VAL A 73 8.64 -11.79 2.73
C VAL A 73 10.04 -12.37 2.68
N VAL A 74 10.24 -13.49 3.37
CA VAL A 74 11.45 -14.32 3.28
C VAL A 74 11.12 -15.59 2.53
N VAL A 75 11.79 -15.75 1.39
CA VAL A 75 11.75 -16.96 0.58
C VAL A 75 12.74 -17.95 1.15
N THR A 76 12.27 -19.13 1.55
CA THR A 76 13.13 -20.17 2.13
C THR A 76 13.28 -21.37 1.21
N ASN A 77 14.09 -22.34 1.62
CA ASN A 77 14.15 -23.69 1.03
C ASN A 77 13.46 -24.75 1.91
N LEU A 78 12.58 -24.32 2.83
CA LEU A 78 11.87 -25.22 3.75
C LEU A 78 10.78 -26.00 3.02
N LYS A 79 10.88 -27.33 3.03
CA LYS A 79 9.87 -28.21 2.42
C LYS A 79 8.64 -28.31 3.30
N GLU A 80 7.45 -28.11 2.73
CA GLU A 80 6.19 -28.31 3.43
C GLU A 80 6.01 -29.77 3.86
N ARG A 81 5.52 -30.00 5.08
CA ARG A 81 5.02 -31.32 5.46
C ARG A 81 3.69 -31.57 4.76
N LYS A 82 3.64 -32.62 3.95
CA LYS A 82 2.38 -33.10 3.37
C LYS A 82 1.52 -33.78 4.43
N VAL A 83 0.21 -33.66 4.30
CA VAL A 83 -0.75 -34.36 5.17
C VAL A 83 -0.48 -35.87 5.12
N GLY A 84 -0.22 -36.49 6.27
CA GLY A 84 0.07 -37.93 6.39
C GLY A 84 1.47 -38.37 5.94
N GLY A 85 2.34 -37.45 5.52
CA GLY A 85 3.72 -37.77 5.13
C GLY A 85 4.72 -37.65 6.28
N ASP A 86 5.80 -38.44 6.20
CA ASP A 86 7.01 -38.26 6.99
C ASP A 86 7.97 -37.28 6.28
N GLY A 87 8.46 -36.28 7.02
CA GLY A 87 9.37 -35.25 6.49
C GLY A 87 8.72 -33.88 6.24
N GLY A 88 9.57 -32.88 6.00
CA GLY A 88 9.17 -31.47 5.88
C GLY A 88 8.77 -30.80 7.20
N TYR A 89 8.39 -29.53 7.10
CA TYR A 89 8.08 -28.65 8.21
C TYR A 89 6.57 -28.43 8.33
N THR A 90 6.05 -28.54 9.54
CA THR A 90 4.74 -27.98 9.87
C THR A 90 4.81 -26.45 9.86
N PRO A 91 3.68 -25.75 9.73
CA PRO A 91 3.62 -24.29 9.82
C PRO A 91 4.33 -23.75 11.08
N ALA A 92 4.06 -24.33 12.25
CA ALA A 92 4.71 -23.96 13.50
C ALA A 92 6.22 -24.19 13.50
N GLN A 93 6.70 -25.31 12.95
CA GLN A 93 8.12 -25.61 12.87
C GLN A 93 8.86 -24.64 11.94
N ALA A 94 8.26 -24.30 10.78
CA ALA A 94 8.86 -23.34 9.85
C ALA A 94 9.07 -21.97 10.49
N ILE A 95 8.07 -21.46 11.22
CA ILE A 95 8.20 -20.19 11.95
C ILE A 95 9.25 -20.28 13.07
N ASN A 96 9.27 -21.40 13.80
CA ASN A 96 10.18 -21.57 14.93
C ASN A 96 11.67 -21.64 14.55
N ILE A 97 12.00 -21.94 13.29
CA ILE A 97 13.39 -21.85 12.78
C ILE A 97 13.95 -20.43 12.94
N PHE A 98 13.10 -19.41 12.81
CA PHE A 98 13.51 -18.00 12.95
C PHE A 98 13.51 -17.51 14.41
N LYS A 99 13.03 -18.32 15.36
CA LYS A 99 12.94 -17.93 16.78
C LYS A 99 14.30 -17.57 17.40
N PRO A 100 15.38 -18.34 17.22
CA PRO A 100 16.70 -17.97 17.76
C PRO A 100 17.20 -16.62 17.23
N PHE A 101 16.97 -16.35 15.94
CA PHE A 101 17.33 -15.08 15.31
C PHE A 101 16.58 -13.90 15.92
N VAL A 102 15.25 -13.98 16.02
CA VAL A 102 14.47 -12.86 16.58
C VAL A 102 14.69 -12.70 18.09
N GLU A 103 14.92 -13.79 18.83
CA GLU A 103 15.30 -13.72 20.24
C GLU A 103 16.65 -13.02 20.42
N LYS A 104 17.63 -13.30 19.56
CA LYS A 104 18.96 -12.68 19.60
C LYS A 104 18.93 -11.18 19.30
N HIS A 105 18.18 -10.76 18.27
CA HIS A 105 18.25 -9.38 17.74
C HIS A 105 17.12 -8.47 18.22
N TYR A 106 16.01 -9.03 18.68
CA TYR A 106 14.77 -8.31 18.99
C TYR A 106 14.13 -8.81 20.29
N LYS A 107 14.93 -9.31 21.24
CA LYS A 107 14.45 -9.78 22.55
C LYS A 107 13.47 -8.80 23.20
N GLY A 108 12.31 -9.31 23.61
CA GLY A 108 11.24 -8.52 24.24
C GLY A 108 10.51 -7.55 23.30
N LYS A 109 10.80 -7.59 21.99
CA LYS A 109 10.25 -6.71 20.96
C LYS A 109 9.63 -7.47 19.79
N TYR A 110 9.38 -8.78 19.94
CA TYR A 110 8.76 -9.59 18.90
C TYR A 110 7.60 -10.41 19.44
N ARG A 111 6.67 -10.74 18.55
CA ARG A 111 5.54 -11.64 18.81
C ARG A 111 5.38 -12.57 17.62
N ILE A 112 5.28 -13.87 17.90
CA ILE A 112 4.94 -14.85 16.87
C ILE A 112 3.44 -14.80 16.60
N GLN A 113 3.07 -14.39 15.38
CA GLN A 113 1.68 -14.33 14.92
C GLN A 113 1.29 -15.63 14.21
N GLY A 114 0.05 -15.70 13.70
CA GLY A 114 -0.41 -16.86 12.93
C GLY A 114 0.38 -17.07 11.64
N ARG A 115 0.67 -15.98 10.91
CA ARG A 115 1.26 -16.01 9.55
C ARG A 115 2.58 -15.25 9.41
N SER A 116 3.06 -14.62 10.48
CA SER A 116 4.27 -13.79 10.47
C SER A 116 4.94 -13.80 11.86
N ILE A 117 6.13 -13.22 11.93
CA ILE A 117 6.71 -12.74 13.19
C ILE A 117 6.66 -11.22 13.18
N GLY A 118 5.84 -10.64 14.05
CA GLY A 118 5.78 -9.20 14.24
C GLY A 118 6.92 -8.73 15.12
N ILE A 119 7.60 -7.66 14.73
CA ILE A 119 8.67 -7.00 15.47
C ILE A 119 8.26 -5.55 15.70
N GLU A 120 8.14 -5.17 16.96
CA GLU A 120 7.69 -3.84 17.40
C GLU A 120 8.87 -3.05 17.93
N LEU A 121 9.34 -2.08 17.14
CA LEU A 121 10.37 -1.12 17.54
C LEU A 121 9.72 0.22 17.89
N SER A 122 10.42 1.06 18.64
CA SER A 122 9.90 2.37 19.03
C SER A 122 9.59 3.30 17.85
N TYR A 123 10.13 3.01 16.66
CA TYR A 123 10.02 3.85 15.47
C TYR A 123 9.36 3.17 14.27
N VAL A 124 9.13 1.84 14.30
CA VAL A 124 8.61 1.07 13.17
C VAL A 124 8.04 -0.28 13.63
N GLU A 125 7.04 -0.78 12.93
CA GLU A 125 6.55 -2.15 13.04
C GLU A 125 6.97 -2.95 11.80
N LEU A 126 7.55 -4.13 12.00
CA LEU A 126 8.01 -5.01 10.92
C LEU A 126 7.24 -6.33 11.01
N ASP A 127 6.77 -6.83 9.86
CA ASP A 127 6.18 -8.17 9.78
C ASP A 127 7.07 -9.06 8.91
N LEU A 128 7.65 -10.10 9.53
CA LEU A 128 8.47 -11.10 8.85
C LEU A 128 7.60 -12.28 8.42
N VAL A 129 7.32 -12.38 7.12
CA VAL A 129 6.49 -13.43 6.53
C VAL A 129 7.38 -14.51 5.92
N ILE A 130 7.34 -15.71 6.49
CA ILE A 130 8.16 -16.83 6.06
C ILE A 130 7.39 -17.63 5.02
N THR A 131 8.04 -18.05 3.94
CA THR A 131 7.41 -18.91 2.92
C THR A 131 8.10 -20.27 2.85
N SER A 132 7.42 -21.27 2.29
CA SER A 132 8.03 -22.55 1.95
C SER A 132 8.94 -22.46 0.73
N ALA A 133 9.60 -23.56 0.39
CA ALA A 133 10.42 -23.68 -0.81
C ALA A 133 9.58 -23.43 -2.09
N PRO A 134 9.91 -22.41 -2.91
CA PRO A 134 9.32 -22.27 -4.22
C PRO A 134 9.87 -23.33 -5.17
N THR A 135 9.33 -23.40 -6.39
CA THR A 135 9.95 -24.21 -7.45
C THR A 135 11.34 -23.66 -7.83
N GLU A 136 12.23 -24.49 -8.38
CA GLU A 136 13.58 -24.03 -8.79
C GLU A 136 13.54 -22.91 -9.83
N ALA A 137 12.54 -22.92 -10.72
CA ALA A 137 12.34 -21.86 -11.70
C ALA A 137 11.99 -20.52 -11.02
N GLN A 138 11.06 -20.56 -10.05
CA GLN A 138 10.68 -19.38 -9.27
C GLN A 138 11.82 -18.88 -8.38
N ALA A 139 12.62 -19.76 -7.79
CA ALA A 139 13.71 -19.39 -6.90
C ALA A 139 14.72 -18.44 -7.56
N ARG A 140 15.09 -18.70 -8.82
CA ARG A 140 15.98 -17.82 -9.59
C ARG A 140 15.34 -16.45 -9.87
N PHE A 141 14.08 -16.45 -10.27
CA PHE A 141 13.35 -15.22 -10.56
C PHE A 141 13.12 -14.35 -9.31
N LEU A 142 12.88 -14.98 -8.14
CA LEU A 142 12.71 -14.31 -6.86
C LEU A 142 13.97 -13.59 -6.37
N ALA A 143 15.14 -13.89 -6.95
CA ALA A 143 16.38 -13.16 -6.70
C ALA A 143 16.57 -11.95 -7.64
N SER A 144 15.69 -11.74 -8.61
CA SER A 144 15.78 -10.61 -9.55
C SER A 144 15.59 -9.26 -8.87
N GLU A 145 16.09 -8.21 -9.51
CA GLU A 145 15.93 -6.82 -9.07
C GLU A 145 14.46 -6.40 -9.00
N ALA A 146 13.62 -6.91 -9.91
CA ALA A 146 12.18 -6.65 -9.92
C ALA A 146 11.50 -7.08 -8.62
N VAL A 147 11.97 -8.17 -8.02
CA VAL A 147 11.40 -8.72 -6.78
C VAL A 147 12.05 -8.08 -5.56
N THR A 148 13.38 -8.02 -5.51
CA THR A 148 14.13 -7.68 -4.29
C THR A 148 14.24 -6.18 -4.01
N THR A 149 13.83 -5.33 -4.97
CA THR A 149 13.88 -3.87 -4.90
C THR A 149 13.24 -3.28 -3.62
N ASN A 150 13.85 -2.21 -3.12
CA ASN A 150 13.35 -1.40 -2.01
C ASN A 150 12.36 -0.30 -2.44
N PHE A 151 12.19 -0.08 -3.75
CA PHE A 151 11.36 1.01 -4.27
C PHE A 151 9.88 0.61 -4.26
N ASN A 152 9.02 1.51 -3.79
CA ASN A 152 7.57 1.35 -3.90
C ASN A 152 7.06 1.81 -5.28
N LEU A 153 5.76 1.68 -5.52
CA LEU A 153 5.16 2.07 -6.81
C LEU A 153 5.18 3.57 -7.12
N SER A 154 5.31 4.46 -6.13
CA SER A 154 5.49 5.89 -6.41
C SER A 154 6.90 6.22 -6.84
N ASP A 155 7.89 5.53 -6.28
CA ASP A 155 9.31 5.77 -6.55
C ASP A 155 9.77 5.05 -7.84
N ALA A 156 9.06 3.99 -8.23
CA ALA A 156 9.28 3.21 -9.45
C ALA A 156 7.94 2.97 -10.18
N PRO A 157 7.33 4.00 -10.79
CA PRO A 157 6.02 3.88 -11.44
C PRO A 157 6.01 2.98 -12.68
N ASP A 158 7.18 2.73 -13.26
CA ASP A 158 7.42 1.82 -14.37
C ASP A 158 7.83 0.41 -13.90
N TRP A 159 7.67 0.08 -12.62
CA TRP A 159 7.99 -1.24 -12.09
C TRP A 159 7.30 -2.33 -12.88
N ARG A 160 8.05 -3.36 -13.30
CA ARG A 160 7.52 -4.56 -13.96
C ARG A 160 8.14 -5.82 -13.39
N LEU A 161 7.33 -6.87 -13.28
CA LEU A 161 7.77 -8.19 -12.84
C LEU A 161 8.49 -8.91 -13.99
N HIS A 162 9.67 -8.41 -14.34
CA HIS A 162 10.47 -8.88 -15.48
C HIS A 162 11.95 -8.92 -15.12
N GLU A 163 12.71 -9.94 -15.55
CA GLU A 163 14.11 -10.15 -15.16
C GLU A 163 15.03 -8.99 -15.59
N ALA A 164 14.77 -8.41 -16.77
CA ALA A 164 15.51 -7.26 -17.28
C ALA A 164 15.15 -5.92 -16.60
N TRP A 165 14.11 -5.87 -15.76
CA TRP A 165 13.77 -4.64 -15.04
C TRP A 165 14.82 -4.33 -13.97
N LEU A 166 15.20 -3.05 -13.87
CA LEU A 166 16.20 -2.59 -12.92
C LEU A 166 15.65 -1.47 -12.05
N SER A 167 16.01 -1.50 -10.77
CA SER A 167 15.67 -0.46 -9.81
C SER A 167 16.24 0.90 -10.21
N PRO A 168 15.57 2.03 -9.89
CA PRO A 168 16.00 3.36 -10.32
C PRO A 168 17.47 3.68 -10.07
N ASP A 169 18.03 3.26 -8.94
CA ASP A 169 19.44 3.45 -8.54
C ASP A 169 20.44 2.66 -9.40
N LYS A 170 19.99 1.62 -10.12
CA LYS A 170 20.83 0.75 -10.97
C LYS A 170 20.71 1.06 -12.46
N ARG A 171 19.94 2.09 -12.84
CA ARG A 171 19.72 2.45 -14.25
C ARG A 171 20.87 3.32 -14.75
N THR A 172 21.76 2.72 -15.52
CA THR A 172 22.82 3.41 -16.25
C THR A 172 22.46 3.55 -17.72
N SER A 173 23.21 4.35 -18.49
CA SER A 173 23.02 4.43 -19.95
C SER A 173 23.16 3.06 -20.64
N ALA A 174 24.04 2.20 -20.14
CA ALA A 174 24.23 0.83 -20.64
C ALA A 174 23.04 -0.10 -20.30
N ALA A 175 22.18 0.27 -19.35
CA ALA A 175 21.01 -0.50 -18.95
C ALA A 175 19.76 -0.23 -19.79
N LEU A 176 19.79 0.75 -20.70
CA LEU A 176 18.61 1.15 -21.48
C LEU A 176 18.01 0.01 -22.31
N SER A 177 18.83 -0.85 -22.91
CA SER A 177 18.35 -2.02 -23.68
C SER A 177 17.53 -2.98 -22.80
N LYS A 178 17.99 -3.24 -21.57
CA LYS A 178 17.27 -4.08 -20.60
C LYS A 178 15.94 -3.48 -20.17
N LEU A 179 15.90 -2.16 -19.98
CA LEU A 179 14.65 -1.47 -19.65
C LEU A 179 13.65 -1.52 -20.81
N TYR A 180 14.10 -1.34 -22.05
CA TYR A 180 13.25 -1.50 -23.23
C TYR A 180 12.76 -2.94 -23.43
N GLU A 181 13.59 -3.92 -23.10
CA GLU A 181 13.21 -5.33 -23.07
C GLU A 181 12.12 -5.57 -22.02
N ALA A 182 12.30 -5.08 -20.79
CA ALA A 182 11.29 -5.20 -19.73
C ALA A 182 9.97 -4.48 -20.08
N GLU A 183 10.03 -3.32 -20.73
CA GLU A 183 8.85 -2.55 -21.17
C GLU A 183 8.05 -3.27 -22.26
N ARG A 184 8.71 -4.02 -23.13
CA ARG A 184 8.04 -4.74 -24.24
C ARG A 184 7.77 -6.22 -23.94
N GLY A 185 8.48 -6.79 -22.98
CA GLY A 185 8.40 -8.18 -22.60
C GLY A 185 7.13 -8.52 -21.82
N GLU A 186 6.81 -9.81 -21.82
CA GLU A 186 5.76 -10.36 -20.96
C GLU A 186 6.25 -10.42 -19.52
N GLU A 187 5.41 -9.97 -18.58
CA GLU A 187 5.74 -10.10 -17.16
C GLU A 187 5.62 -11.55 -16.70
N TRP A 188 6.55 -11.93 -15.84
CA TRP A 188 6.60 -13.27 -15.28
C TRP A 188 5.30 -13.59 -14.55
N LYS A 189 4.74 -14.78 -14.84
CA LYS A 189 3.57 -15.32 -14.14
C LYS A 189 4.07 -16.24 -13.02
N MET A 190 4.13 -15.70 -11.82
CA MET A 190 4.47 -16.49 -10.63
C MET A 190 3.25 -17.33 -10.22
N GLU A 191 3.48 -18.58 -9.84
CA GLU A 191 2.54 -19.29 -8.97
C GLU A 191 2.54 -18.66 -7.58
N PRO A 192 1.43 -18.72 -6.84
CA PRO A 192 1.38 -18.30 -5.44
C PRO A 192 2.51 -18.93 -4.62
N LEU A 193 3.09 -18.14 -3.73
CA LEU A 193 3.95 -18.63 -2.67
C LEU A 193 3.08 -19.25 -1.57
N ARG A 194 3.73 -19.99 -0.67
CA ARG A 194 3.04 -20.72 0.39
C ARG A 194 3.53 -20.22 1.74
N ILE A 195 2.62 -19.72 2.58
CA ILE A 195 2.92 -19.21 3.92
C ILE A 195 2.37 -20.13 5.01
N PRO A 196 3.05 -20.25 6.15
CA PRO A 196 2.54 -21.03 7.27
C PRO A 196 1.42 -20.25 7.97
N ASP A 197 0.24 -20.85 8.12
CA ASP A 197 -0.73 -20.44 9.13
C ASP A 197 -0.61 -21.40 10.32
N ARG A 198 0.06 -20.94 11.37
CA ARG A 198 0.29 -21.71 12.59
C ARG A 198 -1.00 -22.03 13.31
N ASP A 199 -1.94 -21.09 13.34
CA ASP A 199 -3.14 -21.20 14.16
C ASP A 199 -4.15 -22.16 13.51
N ALA A 200 -4.24 -22.13 12.17
CA ALA A 200 -5.01 -23.10 11.39
C ALA A 200 -4.23 -24.41 11.11
N ASN A 201 -2.93 -24.44 11.42
CA ASN A 201 -2.00 -25.55 11.14
C ASN A 201 -2.04 -26.03 9.68
N ILE A 202 -2.09 -25.07 8.74
CA ILE A 202 -2.06 -25.31 7.31
C ILE A 202 -1.02 -24.41 6.62
N TRP A 203 -0.61 -24.82 5.42
CA TRP A 203 0.10 -23.96 4.50
C TRP A 203 -0.91 -23.34 3.53
N GLU A 204 -0.92 -22.02 3.44
CA GLU A 204 -1.86 -21.25 2.64
C GLU A 204 -1.15 -20.56 1.48
N ASP A 205 -1.88 -20.37 0.38
CA ASP A 205 -1.38 -19.64 -0.78
C ASP A 205 -1.36 -18.13 -0.49
N THR A 206 -0.34 -17.44 -0.99
CA THR A 206 -0.21 -15.98 -0.98
C THR A 206 0.44 -15.50 -2.26
N HIS A 207 0.01 -14.35 -2.77
CA HIS A 207 0.55 -13.81 -4.01
C HIS A 207 0.86 -12.30 -3.92
N PRO A 208 1.83 -11.92 -3.08
CA PRO A 208 2.11 -10.51 -2.81
C PRO A 208 2.61 -9.74 -4.03
N LEU A 209 3.32 -10.40 -4.94
CA LEU A 209 3.77 -9.81 -6.20
C LEU A 209 2.58 -9.52 -7.13
N GLU A 210 1.56 -10.37 -7.14
CA GLU A 210 0.32 -10.10 -7.88
C GLU A 210 -0.45 -8.92 -7.29
N GLN A 211 -0.53 -8.82 -5.95
CA GLN A 211 -1.14 -7.65 -5.31
C GLN A 211 -0.44 -6.35 -5.72
N ILE A 212 0.90 -6.35 -5.80
CA ILE A 212 1.68 -5.17 -6.24
C ILE A 212 1.42 -4.88 -7.72
N ARG A 213 1.44 -5.90 -8.59
CA ARG A 213 1.17 -5.77 -10.03
C ARG A 213 -0.23 -5.24 -10.30
N TRP A 214 -1.23 -5.82 -9.66
CA TRP A 214 -2.62 -5.40 -9.80
C TRP A 214 -2.79 -3.94 -9.38
N THR A 215 -2.22 -3.51 -8.26
CA THR A 215 -2.32 -2.12 -7.80
C THR A 215 -1.62 -1.15 -8.75
N ARG A 216 -0.45 -1.51 -9.31
CA ARG A 216 0.20 -0.71 -10.36
C ARG A 216 -0.70 -0.55 -11.57
N ASP A 217 -1.24 -1.64 -12.08
CA ASP A 217 -2.05 -1.64 -13.30
C ASP A 217 -3.36 -0.89 -13.11
N LYS A 218 -4.02 -1.10 -11.97
CA LYS A 218 -5.21 -0.33 -11.58
C LYS A 218 -4.89 1.15 -11.51
N ASN A 219 -3.76 1.51 -10.91
CA ASN A 219 -3.34 2.91 -10.84
C ASN A 219 -3.10 3.52 -12.22
N SER A 220 -2.47 2.77 -13.13
CA SER A 220 -2.30 3.22 -14.52
C SER A 220 -3.65 3.44 -15.22
N ARG A 221 -4.58 2.47 -15.13
CA ARG A 221 -5.94 2.59 -15.69
C ARG A 221 -6.75 3.72 -15.08
N CYS A 222 -6.43 4.16 -13.87
CA CYS A 222 -7.09 5.27 -13.17
C CYS A 222 -6.34 6.61 -13.34
N ASN A 223 -5.60 6.82 -14.44
CA ASN A 223 -4.80 8.03 -14.69
C ASN A 223 -3.85 8.38 -13.53
N LYS A 224 -3.30 7.36 -12.86
CA LYS A 224 -2.42 7.47 -11.67
C LYS A 224 -3.08 8.03 -10.41
N HIS A 225 -4.42 8.07 -10.35
CA HIS A 225 -5.16 8.54 -9.18
C HIS A 225 -5.56 7.44 -8.18
N PHE A 226 -5.62 6.16 -8.59
CA PHE A 226 -6.11 5.07 -7.73
C PHE A 226 -5.43 5.01 -6.36
N VAL A 227 -4.09 5.04 -6.33
CA VAL A 227 -3.33 4.98 -5.08
C VAL A 227 -3.67 6.16 -4.16
N ASN A 228 -3.89 7.34 -4.72
CA ASN A 228 -4.32 8.52 -3.97
C ASN A 228 -5.74 8.37 -3.41
N VAL A 229 -6.66 7.77 -4.18
CA VAL A 229 -8.02 7.46 -3.73
C VAL A 229 -7.99 6.45 -2.57
N VAL A 230 -7.19 5.38 -2.68
CA VAL A 230 -7.00 4.41 -1.60
C VAL A 230 -6.50 5.10 -0.33
N LYS A 231 -5.46 5.93 -0.42
CA LYS A 231 -4.94 6.67 0.74
C LYS A 231 -5.99 7.59 1.35
N ALA A 232 -6.74 8.32 0.53
CA ALA A 232 -7.78 9.22 1.01
C ALA A 232 -8.91 8.49 1.75
N ILE A 233 -9.38 7.35 1.22
CA ILE A 233 -10.43 6.54 1.85
C ILE A 233 -9.91 5.85 3.12
N LYS A 234 -8.68 5.32 3.11
CA LYS A 234 -8.03 4.78 4.32
C LYS A 234 -7.90 5.85 5.40
N TRP A 235 -7.52 7.07 5.02
CA TRP A 235 -7.44 8.20 5.94
C TRP A 235 -8.81 8.60 6.49
N TRP A 236 -9.83 8.75 5.63
CA TRP A 236 -11.19 9.05 6.06
C TRP A 236 -11.68 8.06 7.12
N ARG A 237 -11.54 6.75 6.86
CA ARG A 237 -11.93 5.72 7.83
C ARG A 237 -11.10 5.81 9.10
N LEU A 238 -9.78 5.99 9.02
CA LEU A 238 -8.91 6.09 10.18
C LEU A 238 -9.28 7.29 11.08
N GLU A 239 -9.55 8.45 10.47
CA GLU A 239 -9.80 9.72 11.15
C GLU A 239 -11.23 9.84 11.69
N LYS A 240 -12.24 9.43 10.91
CA LYS A 240 -13.66 9.66 11.22
C LYS A 240 -14.34 8.49 11.90
N HIS A 241 -13.84 7.28 11.67
CA HIS A 241 -14.51 6.05 12.05
C HIS A 241 -13.51 5.05 12.65
N PRO A 242 -12.96 5.32 13.85
CA PRO A 242 -12.07 4.37 14.51
C PRO A 242 -12.75 3.01 14.72
N GLU A 243 -14.06 3.03 14.99
CA GLU A 243 -14.94 1.87 15.14
C GLU A 243 -15.94 1.75 13.97
N PRO A 244 -16.25 0.51 13.52
CA PRO A 244 -15.63 -0.76 13.93
C PRO A 244 -14.19 -0.90 13.42
N GLU A 245 -13.35 -1.69 14.10
CA GLU A 245 -11.92 -1.87 13.73
C GLU A 245 -11.72 -2.32 12.26
N ARG A 246 -12.67 -3.07 11.68
CA ARG A 246 -12.63 -3.56 10.30
C ARG A 246 -13.84 -3.06 9.49
N PRO A 247 -13.72 -2.92 8.15
CA PRO A 247 -12.55 -3.15 7.32
C PRO A 247 -11.45 -2.09 7.51
N LYS A 248 -10.19 -2.53 7.44
CA LYS A 248 -8.98 -1.68 7.39
C LYS A 248 -7.90 -2.39 6.58
N GLY A 249 -6.76 -1.74 6.34
CA GLY A 249 -5.61 -2.36 5.70
C GLY A 249 -5.91 -2.85 4.28
N PHE A 250 -5.44 -4.06 3.93
CA PHE A 250 -5.61 -4.63 2.60
C PHE A 250 -7.07 -4.97 2.23
N PRO A 251 -7.93 -5.51 3.11
CA PRO A 251 -9.36 -5.66 2.81
C PRO A 251 -10.01 -4.35 2.34
N LEU A 252 -9.77 -3.22 3.02
CA LEU A 252 -10.29 -1.93 2.58
C LEU A 252 -9.70 -1.49 1.23
N GLU A 253 -8.41 -1.71 0.99
CA GLU A 253 -7.79 -1.46 -0.33
C GLU A 253 -8.41 -2.34 -1.44
N ARG A 254 -8.71 -3.60 -1.16
CA ARG A 254 -9.34 -4.53 -2.11
C ARG A 254 -10.75 -4.09 -2.46
N LEU A 255 -11.55 -3.67 -1.48
CA LEU A 255 -12.89 -3.11 -1.68
C LEU A 255 -12.84 -1.84 -2.54
N VAL A 256 -11.92 -0.92 -2.22
CA VAL A 256 -11.68 0.27 -3.05
C VAL A 256 -11.25 -0.11 -4.47
N GLY A 257 -10.41 -1.13 -4.61
CA GLY A 257 -10.00 -1.67 -5.91
C GLY A 257 -11.16 -2.21 -6.75
N GLU A 258 -12.13 -2.85 -6.09
CA GLU A 258 -13.34 -3.38 -6.71
C GLU A 258 -14.29 -2.30 -7.21
N CYS A 259 -14.41 -1.20 -6.47
CA CYS A 259 -15.43 -0.17 -6.69
C CYS A 259 -14.92 1.11 -7.36
N CYS A 260 -13.61 1.36 -7.37
CA CYS A 260 -13.05 2.54 -8.02
C CYS A 260 -13.04 2.32 -9.54
N PRO A 261 -13.69 3.17 -10.35
CA PRO A 261 -13.72 2.98 -11.79
C PRO A 261 -12.39 3.37 -12.44
N ASP A 262 -12.12 2.80 -13.62
CA ASP A 262 -11.00 3.23 -14.46
C ASP A 262 -11.27 4.63 -15.05
N ASN A 263 -10.23 5.28 -15.56
CA ASN A 263 -10.26 6.58 -16.24
C ASN A 263 -10.84 7.75 -15.42
N ILE A 264 -10.73 7.72 -14.09
CA ILE A 264 -11.04 8.89 -13.26
C ILE A 264 -10.12 10.07 -13.59
N GLY A 265 -10.65 11.28 -13.65
CA GLY A 265 -9.91 12.51 -13.97
C GLY A 265 -9.36 13.25 -12.76
N SER A 266 -9.75 12.86 -11.54
CA SER A 266 -9.19 13.43 -10.31
C SER A 266 -9.38 12.52 -9.10
N VAL A 267 -8.65 12.80 -8.02
CA VAL A 267 -8.83 12.11 -6.72
C VAL A 267 -10.21 12.39 -6.12
N ALA A 268 -10.73 13.62 -6.26
CA ALA A 268 -12.06 14.00 -5.79
C ALA A 268 -13.16 13.18 -6.47
N GLU A 269 -13.07 13.04 -7.80
CA GLU A 269 -13.97 12.20 -8.59
C GLU A 269 -13.84 10.72 -8.19
N GLY A 270 -12.61 10.24 -8.02
CA GLY A 270 -12.35 8.86 -7.60
C GLY A 270 -12.95 8.53 -6.23
N ILE A 271 -12.83 9.42 -5.24
CA ILE A 271 -13.47 9.26 -3.92
C ILE A 271 -14.98 9.20 -4.07
N LYS A 272 -15.59 10.18 -4.76
CA LYS A 272 -17.05 10.22 -4.99
C LYS A 272 -17.54 8.92 -5.61
N LYS A 273 -16.96 8.53 -6.76
CA LYS A 273 -17.40 7.37 -7.52
C LYS A 273 -17.19 6.07 -6.74
N THR A 274 -16.06 5.91 -6.07
CA THR A 274 -15.77 4.71 -5.28
C THR A 274 -16.76 4.54 -4.13
N LEU A 275 -16.99 5.59 -3.31
CA LEU A 275 -17.92 5.51 -2.18
C LEU A 275 -19.35 5.25 -2.64
N THR A 276 -19.76 5.90 -3.73
CA THR A 276 -21.09 5.67 -4.34
C THR A 276 -21.22 4.24 -4.82
N GLU A 277 -20.21 3.70 -5.50
CA GLU A 277 -20.23 2.34 -6.03
C GLU A 277 -20.23 1.28 -4.91
N ILE A 278 -19.53 1.50 -3.80
CA ILE A 278 -19.63 0.61 -2.61
C ILE A 278 -21.09 0.52 -2.14
N VAL A 279 -21.77 1.65 -2.03
CA VAL A 279 -23.17 1.70 -1.57
C VAL A 279 -24.09 1.01 -2.57
N LEU A 280 -23.92 1.27 -3.86
CA LEU A 280 -24.75 0.68 -4.92
C LEU A 280 -24.56 -0.84 -4.99
N LYS A 281 -23.31 -1.31 -4.96
CA LYS A 281 -22.96 -2.72 -5.18
C LYS A 281 -23.31 -3.62 -4.01
N TYR A 282 -23.19 -3.13 -2.77
CA TYR A 282 -23.30 -3.98 -1.58
C TYR A 282 -24.53 -3.71 -0.70
N ARG A 283 -25.46 -2.84 -1.15
CA ARG A 283 -26.74 -2.64 -0.44
C ARG A 283 -27.45 -3.95 -0.16
N GLU A 284 -27.65 -4.75 -1.20
CA GLU A 284 -28.39 -6.00 -1.09
C GLU A 284 -27.70 -7.00 -0.14
N ASP A 285 -26.37 -7.04 -0.14
CA ASP A 285 -25.63 -7.89 0.79
C ASP A 285 -25.87 -7.46 2.23
N VAL A 286 -25.78 -6.17 2.54
CA VAL A 286 -26.03 -5.64 3.89
C VAL A 286 -27.48 -5.88 4.32
N ASP A 287 -28.45 -5.60 3.45
CA ASP A 287 -29.88 -5.80 3.75
C ASP A 287 -30.22 -7.27 4.06
N ASN A 288 -29.45 -8.21 3.49
CA ASN A 288 -29.57 -9.64 3.74
C ASN A 288 -28.62 -10.18 4.83
N GLY A 289 -27.91 -9.31 5.55
CA GLY A 289 -26.96 -9.73 6.59
C GLY A 289 -25.77 -10.52 6.05
N ARG A 290 -25.21 -10.10 4.92
CA ARG A 290 -24.06 -10.71 4.26
C ARG A 290 -22.90 -9.74 4.11
N ASN A 291 -21.71 -10.31 4.00
CA ASN A 291 -20.51 -9.59 3.61
C ASN A 291 -20.25 -9.73 2.11
N PRO A 292 -19.54 -8.76 1.50
CA PRO A 292 -18.89 -8.94 0.21
C PRO A 292 -17.97 -10.16 0.25
N VAL A 293 -17.99 -10.95 -0.82
CA VAL A 293 -16.97 -11.96 -1.06
C VAL A 293 -15.95 -11.37 -2.01
N LEU A 294 -14.74 -11.13 -1.53
CA LEU A 294 -13.69 -10.45 -2.27
C LEU A 294 -12.44 -11.32 -2.37
N PRO A 295 -12.26 -12.04 -3.50
CA PRO A 295 -11.06 -12.82 -3.74
C PRO A 295 -9.78 -11.98 -3.72
N ASP A 296 -8.72 -12.53 -3.15
CA ASP A 296 -7.37 -11.98 -3.16
C ASP A 296 -6.77 -11.96 -4.57
N TYR A 297 -5.92 -11.00 -4.86
CA TYR A 297 -5.23 -10.92 -6.14
C TYR A 297 -4.21 -12.05 -6.25
N GLY A 298 -4.37 -12.89 -7.26
CA GLY A 298 -3.50 -14.05 -7.49
C GLY A 298 -3.84 -15.28 -6.67
N VAL A 299 -4.78 -15.20 -5.72
CA VAL A 299 -5.28 -16.36 -4.95
C VAL A 299 -6.82 -16.32 -4.88
N PRO A 300 -7.54 -16.68 -5.96
CA PRO A 300 -9.00 -16.51 -6.04
C PRO A 300 -9.80 -17.32 -5.01
N SER A 301 -9.20 -18.34 -4.41
CA SER A 301 -9.79 -19.15 -3.34
C SER A 301 -9.77 -18.46 -1.96
N HIS A 302 -8.97 -17.41 -1.79
CA HIS A 302 -8.84 -16.68 -0.54
C HIS A 302 -9.73 -15.44 -0.54
N ASP A 303 -10.78 -15.44 0.28
CA ASP A 303 -11.62 -14.26 0.50
C ASP A 303 -10.99 -13.35 1.57
N VAL A 304 -10.58 -12.15 1.16
CA VAL A 304 -9.95 -11.17 2.07
C VAL A 304 -10.95 -10.56 3.06
N PHE A 305 -12.26 -10.74 2.84
CA PHE A 305 -13.32 -10.28 3.75
C PHE A 305 -13.75 -11.34 4.76
N ALA A 306 -13.26 -12.58 4.68
CA ALA A 306 -13.69 -13.70 5.51
C ALA A 306 -13.55 -13.48 7.03
N ARG A 307 -12.68 -12.55 7.47
CA ARG A 307 -12.43 -12.22 8.89
C ARG A 307 -13.17 -10.97 9.38
N ILE A 308 -14.04 -10.40 8.56
CA ILE A 308 -14.87 -9.25 8.90
C ILE A 308 -16.24 -9.80 9.30
N THR A 309 -16.82 -9.33 10.41
CA THR A 309 -18.17 -9.76 10.81
C THR A 309 -19.22 -9.01 10.00
N VAL A 310 -20.42 -9.57 9.91
CA VAL A 310 -21.55 -8.92 9.23
C VAL A 310 -21.90 -7.60 9.91
N GLU A 311 -21.84 -7.56 11.24
CA GLU A 311 -22.12 -6.37 12.03
C GLU A 311 -21.09 -5.26 11.79
N ASP A 312 -19.80 -5.61 11.69
CA ASP A 312 -18.75 -4.64 11.40
C ASP A 312 -18.89 -4.09 9.98
N PHE A 313 -19.17 -4.95 9.00
CA PHE A 313 -19.37 -4.48 7.63
C PHE A 313 -20.62 -3.61 7.50
N ALA A 314 -21.74 -3.98 8.12
CA ALA A 314 -22.98 -3.19 8.11
C ALA A 314 -22.76 -1.78 8.69
N LYS A 315 -22.03 -1.65 9.80
CA LYS A 315 -21.68 -0.35 10.38
C LYS A 315 -20.76 0.46 9.47
N PHE A 316 -19.73 -0.16 8.89
CA PHE A 316 -18.86 0.50 7.92
C PHE A 316 -19.64 0.97 6.68
N PHE A 317 -20.61 0.16 6.24
CA PHE A 317 -21.45 0.47 5.11
C PHE A 317 -22.32 1.70 5.39
N GLU A 318 -22.99 1.79 6.54
CA GLU A 318 -23.76 2.98 6.96
C GLU A 318 -22.89 4.25 6.98
N GLN A 319 -21.66 4.15 7.47
CA GLN A 319 -20.69 5.25 7.44
C GLN A 319 -20.33 5.64 6.00
N THR A 320 -20.20 4.65 5.12
CA THR A 320 -19.91 4.84 3.68
C THR A 320 -21.08 5.51 2.95
N GLU A 321 -22.33 5.21 3.30
CA GLU A 321 -23.51 5.89 2.75
C GLU A 321 -23.47 7.39 3.01
N ASN A 322 -23.24 7.77 4.27
CA ASN A 322 -23.12 9.16 4.68
C ASN A 322 -21.94 9.85 3.98
N ALA A 323 -20.81 9.14 3.84
CA ALA A 323 -19.63 9.64 3.14
C ALA A 323 -19.87 9.84 1.64
N ALA A 324 -20.60 8.92 0.98
CA ALA A 324 -20.95 9.02 -0.43
C ALA A 324 -21.81 10.26 -0.71
N LEU A 325 -22.81 10.53 0.14
CA LEU A 325 -23.64 11.73 0.05
C LEU A 325 -22.81 13.01 0.18
N LEU A 326 -21.94 13.08 1.19
CA LEU A 326 -21.06 14.24 1.39
C LEU A 326 -20.08 14.43 0.23
N ALA A 327 -19.49 13.35 -0.28
CA ALA A 327 -18.56 13.41 -1.41
C ALA A 327 -19.27 13.88 -2.70
N ALA A 328 -20.51 13.44 -2.94
CA ALA A 328 -21.32 13.89 -4.07
C ALA A 328 -21.62 15.39 -3.98
N GLN A 329 -22.13 15.86 -2.83
CA GLN A 329 -22.39 17.28 -2.59
C GLN A 329 -21.12 18.14 -2.73
N ALA A 330 -20.00 17.68 -2.16
CA ALA A 330 -18.73 18.39 -2.22
C ALA A 330 -18.20 18.51 -3.66
N TYR A 331 -18.32 17.44 -4.45
CA TYR A 331 -17.85 17.39 -5.83
C TYR A 331 -18.73 18.24 -6.77
N GLU A 332 -20.05 18.21 -6.57
CA GLU A 332 -21.04 18.88 -7.42
C GLU A 332 -21.24 20.37 -7.07
N SER A 333 -20.81 20.81 -5.89
CA SER A 333 -20.90 22.22 -5.50
C SER A 333 -20.16 23.14 -6.50
N THR A 334 -20.85 24.22 -6.86
CA THR A 334 -20.34 25.31 -7.71
C THR A 334 -19.66 26.41 -6.89
N ASP A 335 -19.81 26.42 -5.56
CA ASP A 335 -19.12 27.33 -4.65
C ASP A 335 -17.85 26.66 -4.09
N PRO A 336 -16.65 27.15 -4.41
CA PRO A 336 -15.40 26.59 -3.89
C PRO A 336 -15.31 26.58 -2.37
N ALA A 337 -15.91 27.56 -1.68
CA ALA A 337 -15.87 27.62 -0.22
C ALA A 337 -16.77 26.54 0.39
N GLU A 338 -17.98 26.35 -0.14
CA GLU A 338 -18.88 25.25 0.24
C GLU A 338 -18.26 23.89 -0.06
N SER A 339 -17.77 23.67 -1.28
CA SER A 339 -17.06 22.45 -1.68
C SER A 339 -15.92 22.13 -0.71
N GLY A 340 -15.11 23.14 -0.35
CA GLY A 340 -14.03 22.99 0.60
C GLY A 340 -14.49 22.61 2.01
N LYS A 341 -15.59 23.20 2.50
CA LYS A 341 -16.21 22.83 3.80
C LYS A 341 -16.66 21.38 3.81
N LEU A 342 -17.31 20.93 2.73
CA LEU A 342 -17.82 19.56 2.63
C LEU A 342 -16.69 18.54 2.53
N TRP A 343 -15.66 18.81 1.72
CA TRP A 343 -14.47 17.96 1.67
C TRP A 343 -13.73 17.90 3.00
N GLN A 344 -13.61 19.02 3.72
CA GLN A 344 -13.01 19.03 5.06
C GLN A 344 -13.86 18.26 6.07
N LYS A 345 -15.18 18.40 6.02
CA LYS A 345 -16.10 17.63 6.86
C LYS A 345 -15.90 16.13 6.66
N LEU A 346 -15.79 15.69 5.40
CA LEU A 346 -15.55 14.30 5.04
C LEU A 346 -14.15 13.83 5.43
N LEU A 347 -13.10 14.48 4.93
CA LEU A 347 -11.72 13.98 4.98
C LEU A 347 -10.95 14.39 6.26
N GLY A 348 -11.54 15.23 7.10
CA GLY A 348 -10.96 15.69 8.36
C GLY A 348 -10.00 16.87 8.21
N ASP A 349 -9.35 17.20 9.33
CA ASP A 349 -8.63 18.47 9.50
C ASP A 349 -7.34 18.58 8.68
N LYS A 350 -6.87 17.45 8.13
CA LYS A 350 -5.78 17.44 7.15
C LYS A 350 -6.19 17.99 5.79
N PHE A 351 -7.49 18.00 5.47
CA PHE A 351 -7.97 18.72 4.31
C PHE A 351 -7.97 20.23 4.63
N PRO A 352 -7.45 21.10 3.72
CA PRO A 352 -7.29 22.52 4.03
C PRO A 352 -8.60 23.20 4.40
N LYS A 353 -8.54 24.08 5.40
CA LYS A 353 -9.67 24.93 5.77
C LYS A 353 -10.09 25.77 4.57
N PRO A 354 -11.40 25.85 4.28
CA PRO A 354 -11.91 26.75 3.26
C PRO A 354 -11.54 28.17 3.66
N SER A 355 -11.06 28.96 2.70
CA SER A 355 -10.78 30.37 2.94
C SER A 355 -12.08 31.04 3.39
N ASN A 356 -12.07 31.66 4.57
CA ASN A 356 -13.15 32.55 4.97
C ASN A 356 -13.19 33.67 3.92
N GLY A 357 -14.28 33.75 3.14
CA GLY A 357 -14.44 34.80 2.14
C GLY A 357 -14.18 36.17 2.76
N GLY A 358 -13.09 36.82 2.35
CA GLY A 358 -12.62 38.05 3.00
C GLY A 358 -11.22 38.47 2.58
N GLY A 359 -10.92 38.38 1.29
CA GLY A 359 -9.67 38.88 0.75
C GLY A 359 -9.67 38.70 -0.75
N LYS A 360 -10.16 39.71 -1.48
CA LYS A 360 -9.70 39.92 -2.84
C LYS A 360 -8.17 39.95 -2.76
N THR A 361 -7.49 38.90 -3.19
CA THR A 361 -6.17 39.09 -3.77
C THR A 361 -6.41 39.84 -5.06
N SER A 362 -6.52 41.17 -4.95
CA SER A 362 -6.13 42.03 -6.05
C SER A 362 -4.72 41.58 -6.40
N GLY A 363 -4.58 40.82 -7.50
CA GLY A 363 -3.35 40.82 -8.25
C GLY A 363 -3.12 42.26 -8.64
N GLY A 364 -2.46 43.01 -7.76
CA GLY A 364 -2.00 44.35 -8.03
C GLY A 364 -0.96 44.23 -9.12
N PHE A 365 -1.39 44.41 -10.36
CA PHE A 365 -0.50 44.87 -11.39
C PHE A 365 -0.07 46.28 -10.94
N THR A 366 1.10 46.39 -10.32
CA THR A 366 1.72 47.69 -10.11
C THR A 366 2.04 48.23 -11.50
N GLU A 367 1.34 49.28 -11.91
CA GLU A 367 1.66 49.99 -13.14
C GLU A 367 3.11 50.46 -13.09
N ARG A 368 3.89 50.17 -14.15
CA ARG A 368 5.29 50.57 -14.24
C ARG A 368 5.37 52.09 -14.36
N ILE A 369 5.88 52.76 -13.33
CA ILE A 369 6.06 54.23 -13.31
C ILE A 369 7.36 54.65 -14.04
N ALA A 370 8.26 53.72 -14.39
CA ALA A 370 9.45 54.01 -15.19
C ALA A 370 10.00 52.79 -15.95
N PRO A 371 10.70 53.00 -17.09
CA PRO A 371 11.41 51.93 -17.81
C PRO A 371 12.56 51.36 -16.97
N THR A 372 12.73 50.04 -17.00
CA THR A 372 13.90 49.36 -16.41
C THR A 372 15.14 49.68 -17.25
N ILE A 373 16.15 50.31 -16.65
CA ILE A 373 17.47 50.52 -17.27
C ILE A 373 18.38 49.35 -16.87
N PRO A 374 18.79 48.46 -17.80
CA PRO A 374 19.76 47.42 -17.49
C PRO A 374 21.14 48.03 -17.23
N GLY A 375 21.71 47.76 -16.06
CA GLY A 375 23.06 48.20 -15.70
C GLY A 375 24.11 47.53 -16.60
N SER A 376 24.84 48.33 -17.36
CA SER A 376 25.97 47.89 -18.17
C SER A 376 27.25 47.81 -17.34
N THR A 377 27.63 46.62 -16.90
CA THR A 377 29.02 46.33 -16.48
C THR A 377 29.30 44.87 -16.78
N ARG A 378 29.72 44.61 -18.03
CA ARG A 378 31.10 44.24 -18.43
C ARG A 378 31.49 42.82 -18.01
N PHE A 379 31.28 41.90 -18.95
CA PHE A 379 32.22 40.82 -19.17
C PHE A 379 33.57 41.43 -19.56
N ALA A 380 34.59 41.13 -18.77
CA ALA A 380 36.00 41.14 -19.15
C ALA A 380 36.67 39.97 -18.43
#